data_AF-A0A0F2DP84-F1
#
_entry.id   AF-A0A0F2DP84-F1
#
_cell.length_a   1.000
_cell.length_b   1.000
_cell.length_c   1.000
_cell.angle_alpha   90.00
_cell.angle_beta   90.00
_cell.angle_gamma   90.00
#
_symmetry.space_group_name_H-M   'P 1'
#
loop_
_entity.id
_entity.type
_entity.pdbx_description
1 polymer ?
#
loop_
_entity_poly.entity_id
_entity_poly.type
_entity_poly.pdbx_seq_one_letter_code
_entity_poly.pdbx_strand_id
1 'polypeptide(L)'
;MGVGSENIFGIIIGPLLIVIAALTHAGLKVVKPQEAMVLTLFGNYTGTIKEPGFYFVNPFSVAVNPANHTRLGQSGDVSTKSPFLGAKSSNDNDCLGNP
;
A
#
# COMPACT_ATOMS: atom_id res chain seq x y z
N MET A 1 -14.07 44.10 -29.74
CA MET A 1 -12.66 43.72 -29.54
C MET A 1 -12.41 42.50 -30.42
N GLY A 2 -11.80 42.71 -31.60
CA GLY A 2 -11.59 41.64 -32.57
C GLY A 2 -10.34 40.85 -32.23
N VAL A 3 -10.44 39.52 -32.23
CA VAL A 3 -9.29 38.63 -32.08
C VAL A 3 -8.53 38.65 -33.42
N GLY A 4 -7.42 39.40 -33.49
CA GLY A 4 -6.52 39.38 -34.65
C GLY A 4 -5.84 38.02 -34.80
N SER A 5 -5.49 37.62 -36.02
CA SER A 5 -4.93 36.29 -36.34
C SER A 5 -3.67 35.93 -35.55
N GLU A 6 -2.89 36.92 -35.16
CA GLU A 6 -1.72 36.74 -34.27
C GLU A 6 -2.08 36.16 -32.89
N ASN A 7 -3.30 36.37 -32.41
CA ASN A 7 -3.74 35.99 -31.07
C ASN A 7 -4.37 34.58 -31.02
N ILE A 8 -4.71 33.99 -32.16
CA ILE A 8 -5.30 32.64 -32.22
C ILE A 8 -4.38 31.61 -31.58
N PHE A 9 -3.08 31.70 -31.83
CA PHE A 9 -2.10 30.80 -31.21
C PHE A 9 -2.13 30.90 -29.69
N GLY A 10 -2.21 32.11 -29.12
CA GLY A 10 -2.29 32.32 -27.68
C GLY A 10 -3.60 31.78 -27.07
N ILE A 11 -4.72 31.93 -27.78
CA ILE A 11 -6.03 31.42 -27.34
C ILE A 11 -6.09 29.89 -27.38
N ILE A 12 -5.30 29.23 -28.23
CA ILE A 12 -5.23 27.77 -28.29
C ILE A 12 -4.18 27.24 -27.31
N ILE A 13 -2.97 27.80 -27.31
CA ILE A 13 -1.84 27.34 -26.51
C ILE A 13 -2.07 27.62 -25.02
N GLY A 14 -2.67 28.76 -24.66
CA GLY A 14 -2.95 29.13 -23.27
C GLY A 14 -3.77 28.07 -22.51
N PRO A 15 -5.00 27.74 -22.95
CA PRO A 15 -5.80 26.69 -22.30
C PRO A 15 -5.16 25.32 -22.43
N LEU A 16 -4.48 25.00 -23.53
CA LEU A 16 -3.77 23.73 -23.69
C LEU A 16 -2.69 23.56 -22.60
N LEU A 17 -1.89 24.60 -22.34
CA LEU A 17 -0.90 24.59 -21.27
C LEU A 17 -1.53 24.50 -19.88
N ILE A 18 -2.66 25.18 -19.65
CA ILE A 18 -3.40 25.09 -18.37
C ILE A 18 -3.88 23.65 -18.14
N VAL A 19 -4.43 23.00 -19.17
CA VAL A 19 -4.88 21.61 -19.07
C VAL A 19 -3.69 20.69 -18.80
N ILE A 20 -2.59 20.81 -19.55
CA ILE A 20 -1.38 19.99 -19.33
C ILE A 20 -0.83 20.20 -17.91
N ALA A 21 -0.78 21.45 -17.43
CA ALA A 21 -0.33 21.76 -16.08
C ALA A 21 -1.24 21.13 -15.03
N ALA A 22 -2.55 21.21 -15.19
CA ALA A 22 -3.53 20.59 -14.29
C ALA A 22 -3.41 19.06 -14.28
N LEU A 23 -3.27 18.43 -15.45
CA LEU A 23 -3.07 16.98 -15.57
C LEU A 23 -1.75 16.56 -14.92
N THR A 24 -0.69 17.37 -15.07
CA THR A 24 0.62 17.10 -14.48
C THR A 24 0.60 17.24 -12.96
N HIS A 25 -0.11 18.24 -12.44
CA HIS A 25 -0.29 18.41 -11.00
C HIS A 25 -1.13 17.29 -10.37
N ALA A 26 -2.19 16.85 -11.07
CA ALA A 26 -3.06 15.78 -10.58
C ALA A 26 -2.44 14.38 -10.70
N GLY A 27 -1.47 14.20 -11.61
CA GLY A 27 -0.85 12.92 -11.89
C GLY A 27 0.35 12.55 -11.00
N LEU A 28 0.93 13.49 -10.25
CA LEU A 28 2.08 13.20 -9.41
C LEU A 28 1.64 12.47 -8.13
N LYS A 29 2.05 11.22 -7.97
CA LYS A 29 1.80 10.40 -6.77
C LYS A 29 3.11 9.97 -6.12
N VAL A 30 3.14 10.04 -4.80
CA VAL A 30 4.25 9.58 -3.97
C VAL A 30 3.89 8.24 -3.36
N VAL A 31 4.71 7.22 -3.59
CA VAL A 31 4.55 5.88 -3.02
C VAL A 31 5.54 5.72 -1.87
N LYS A 32 5.03 5.44 -0.66
CA LYS A 32 5.85 5.27 0.53
C LYS A 32 6.48 3.86 0.56
N PRO A 33 7.65 3.70 1.22
CA PRO A 33 8.18 2.38 1.53
C PRO A 33 7.15 1.59 2.34
N GLN A 34 6.86 0.34 1.94
CA GLN A 34 5.81 -0.55 2.49
C GLN A 34 4.36 -0.29 2.06
N GLU A 35 4.09 0.68 1.17
CA GLU A 35 2.77 0.85 0.55
C GLU A 35 2.81 0.41 -0.93
N ALA A 36 1.84 -0.39 -1.35
CA ALA A 36 1.67 -0.77 -2.75
C ALA A 36 0.37 -0.17 -3.29
N MET A 37 0.40 0.30 -4.53
CA MET A 37 -0.76 0.90 -5.17
C MET A 37 -1.05 0.19 -6.50
N VAL A 38 -2.28 -0.27 -6.68
CA VAL A 38 -2.76 -0.83 -7.94
C VAL A 38 -3.28 0.32 -8.78
N LEU A 39 -2.86 0.37 -10.05
CA LEU A 39 -3.27 1.39 -11.00
C LEU A 39 -4.24 0.79 -12.03
N THR A 40 -5.39 1.42 -12.17
CA THR A 40 -6.39 1.05 -13.16
C THR A 40 -6.71 2.26 -14.04
N LEU A 41 -6.64 2.11 -15.36
CA LEU A 41 -6.97 3.15 -16.32
C LEU A 41 -8.31 2.80 -16.96
N PHE A 42 -9.34 3.63 -16.76
CA PHE A 42 -10.72 3.36 -17.20
C PHE A 42 -11.26 1.97 -16.81
N GLY A 43 -10.89 1.48 -15.62
CA GLY A 43 -11.29 0.16 -15.12
C GLY A 43 -10.48 -1.02 -15.69
N ASN A 44 -9.52 -0.77 -16.59
CA ASN A 44 -8.58 -1.78 -17.04
C ASN A 44 -7.33 -1.77 -16.14
N TYR A 45 -6.93 -2.94 -15.63
CA TYR A 45 -5.74 -3.09 -14.81
C TYR A 45 -4.49 -2.76 -15.63
N THR A 46 -3.88 -1.61 -15.34
CA THR A 46 -2.69 -1.14 -16.04
C THR A 46 -1.41 -1.63 -15.34
N GLY A 47 -1.46 -1.86 -14.03
CA GLY A 47 -0.35 -2.46 -13.30
C GLY A 47 -0.40 -2.23 -11.79
N THR A 48 0.71 -2.55 -11.12
CA THR A 48 0.92 -2.32 -9.69
C THR A 48 2.26 -1.66 -9.47
N ILE A 49 2.28 -0.62 -8.66
CA ILE A 49 3.50 0.06 -8.22
C ILE A 49 3.76 -0.38 -6.78
N LYS A 50 4.90 -1.03 -6.55
CA LYS A 50 5.32 -1.53 -5.22
C LYS A 50 6.61 -0.86 -4.75
N GLU A 51 7.44 -0.39 -5.68
CA GLU A 51 8.67 0.31 -5.32
C GLU A 51 8.36 1.70 -4.75
N PRO A 52 9.08 2.10 -3.69
CA PRO A 52 8.97 3.46 -3.15
C PRO A 52 9.58 4.46 -4.13
N GLY A 53 8.85 5.55 -4.39
CA GLY A 53 9.29 6.55 -5.36
C GLY A 53 8.23 7.58 -5.74
N PHE A 54 8.64 8.51 -6.59
CA PHE A 54 7.75 9.47 -7.24
C PHE A 54 7.30 8.90 -8.59
N TYR A 55 5.99 8.72 -8.74
CA TYR A 55 5.41 8.18 -9.95
C TYR A 55 4.48 9.20 -10.58
N PHE A 56 4.66 9.43 -11.86
CA PHE A 56 3.72 10.18 -12.68
C PHE A 56 2.69 9.21 -13.22
N VAL A 57 1.45 9.36 -12.76
CA VAL A 57 0.32 8.55 -13.18
C VAL A 57 -0.70 9.40 -13.90
N ASN A 58 -1.35 8.80 -14.88
CA ASN A 58 -2.36 9.49 -15.65
C ASN A 58 -3.49 9.95 -14.70
N PRO A 59 -3.96 11.22 -14.76
CA PRO A 59 -5.05 11.71 -13.92
C PRO A 59 -6.37 10.93 -14.07
N PHE A 60 -6.55 10.20 -15.17
CA PHE A 60 -7.69 9.27 -15.36
C PHE A 60 -7.48 7.90 -14.72
N SER A 61 -6.31 7.64 -14.13
CA SER A 61 -6.01 6.39 -13.47
C SER A 61 -6.44 6.40 -12.01
N VAL A 62 -7.15 5.36 -11.59
CA VAL A 62 -7.55 5.16 -10.20
C VAL A 62 -6.46 4.34 -9.52
N ALA A 63 -5.92 4.91 -8.45
CA ALA A 63 -4.80 4.36 -7.73
C ALA A 63 -5.28 3.92 -6.33
N VAL A 64 -5.43 2.61 -6.14
CA VAL A 64 -5.98 2.01 -4.91
C VAL A 64 -4.89 1.29 -4.14
N ASN A 65 -4.83 1.50 -2.82
CA ASN A 65 -3.93 0.76 -1.93
C ASN A 65 -4.68 -0.48 -1.40
N PRO A 66 -4.35 -1.71 -1.83
CA PRO A 66 -5.04 -2.93 -1.39
C PRO A 66 -4.87 -3.23 0.10
N ALA A 67 -3.82 -2.70 0.73
CA ALA A 67 -3.51 -2.89 2.14
C ALA A 67 -4.19 -1.84 3.04
N ASN A 68 -4.97 -0.90 2.49
CA ASN A 68 -5.67 0.10 3.30
C ASN A 68 -6.70 -0.52 4.27
N HIS A 69 -7.15 -1.74 3.99
CA HIS A 69 -8.17 -2.45 4.75
C HIS A 69 -7.64 -3.62 5.58
N THR A 70 -6.31 -3.81 5.63
CA THR A 70 -5.71 -4.89 6.42
C THR A 70 -5.27 -4.36 7.79
N ARG A 71 -5.94 -4.83 8.84
CA ARG A 71 -5.45 -4.72 10.22
C ARG A 71 -4.27 -5.69 10.35
N LEU A 72 -3.05 -5.19 10.20
CA LEU A 72 -1.82 -5.94 10.51
C LEU A 72 -1.72 -6.14 12.04
N GLY A 73 -2.55 -7.02 12.58
CA GLY A 73 -2.53 -7.46 13.98
C GLY A 73 -1.81 -8.80 14.15
N GLN A 74 -0.75 -9.07 13.38
CA GLN A 74 -0.19 -10.42 13.29
C GLN A 74 1.27 -10.58 13.77
N SER A 75 1.80 -9.64 14.56
CA SER A 75 3.04 -9.91 15.29
C SER A 75 3.04 -9.22 16.64
N GLY A 76 2.40 -9.88 17.60
CA GLY A 76 2.55 -9.62 19.01
C GLY A 76 2.35 -10.94 19.72
N ASP A 77 3.45 -11.61 20.02
CA ASP A 77 3.55 -12.79 20.89
C ASP A 77 2.87 -14.08 20.43
N VAL A 78 3.62 -14.88 19.65
CA VAL A 78 3.61 -16.35 19.87
C VAL A 78 4.80 -16.68 20.77
N SER A 79 4.76 -16.20 22.01
CA SER A 79 5.55 -16.78 23.10
C SER A 79 4.60 -17.57 23.98
N THR A 80 4.10 -18.69 23.47
CA THR A 80 3.81 -19.81 24.35
C THR A 80 5.17 -20.28 24.86
N LYS A 81 5.60 -19.72 26.00
CA LYS A 81 6.69 -20.26 26.81
C LYS A 81 6.39 -21.73 27.12
N SER A 82 6.93 -22.65 26.32
CA SER A 82 7.43 -23.92 26.82
C SER A 82 8.94 -23.75 26.89
N PRO A 83 9.57 -23.81 28.08
CA PRO A 83 9.60 -25.02 28.88
C PRO A 83 9.53 -24.78 30.40
N PHE A 84 9.37 -25.87 31.15
CA PHE A 84 9.76 -26.00 32.57
C PHE A 84 8.75 -25.55 33.64
N LEU A 85 7.92 -26.49 34.12
CA LEU A 85 7.79 -26.89 35.55
C LEU A 85 6.69 -27.96 35.71
N GLY A 86 7.00 -29.09 36.35
CA GLY A 86 5.94 -29.89 36.99
C GLY A 86 6.08 -31.42 36.92
N ALA A 87 7.06 -31.96 37.65
CA ALA A 87 6.98 -33.24 38.37
C ALA A 87 6.69 -34.53 37.58
N LYS A 88 7.75 -35.30 37.32
CA LYS A 88 7.72 -36.75 37.60
C LYS A 88 9.06 -37.17 38.19
N SER A 89 9.18 -37.00 39.50
CA SER A 89 10.21 -37.66 40.31
C SER A 89 9.85 -39.13 40.36
N SER A 90 10.61 -39.96 39.67
CA SER A 90 10.69 -41.39 39.92
C SER A 90 11.22 -41.58 41.33
N ASN A 91 10.46 -42.21 42.21
CA ASN A 91 11.06 -42.94 43.31
C ASN A 91 10.29 -44.24 43.44
N ASP A 92 10.97 -45.30 43.03
CA ASP A 92 10.67 -46.67 43.37
C ASP A 92 10.64 -46.84 44.91
N ASN A 93 10.09 -47.96 45.38
CA ASN A 93 10.13 -48.50 46.76
C ASN A 93 8.86 -48.40 47.62
N ASP A 94 7.71 -48.89 47.13
CA ASP A 94 6.57 -49.25 47.99
C ASP A 94 6.33 -50.76 47.95
N CYS A 95 7.39 -51.54 48.19
CA CYS A 95 7.29 -52.92 48.62
C CYS A 95 7.23 -52.96 50.15
N LEU A 96 6.10 -52.58 50.77
CA LEU A 96 5.86 -52.89 52.18
C LEU A 96 4.36 -52.87 52.53
N GLY A 97 3.84 -54.06 52.86
CA GLY A 97 2.89 -54.25 53.96
C GLY A 97 1.43 -53.85 53.72
N ASN A 98 0.59 -54.83 53.41
CA ASN A 98 -0.72 -54.90 54.04
C ASN A 98 -0.99 -56.35 54.49
N PRO A 99 -1.52 -56.57 55.72
CA PRO A 99 -1.72 -57.89 56.33
C PRO A 99 -2.73 -58.78 55.61
#